data_AF-A0A2D4KBX9-F1
#
_entry.id   AF-A0A2D4KBX9-F1
#
_cell.length_a   1.000
_cell.length_b   1.000
_cell.length_c   1.000
_cell.angle_alpha   90.00
_cell.angle_beta   90.00
_cell.angle_gamma   90.00
#
_symmetry.space_group_name_H-M   'P 1'
#
loop_
_entity.id
_entity.type
_entity.pdbx_description
1 polymer ?
#
loop_
_entity_poly.entity_id
_entity_poly.type
_entity_poly.pdbx_seq_one_letter_code
_entity_poly.pdbx_strand_id
1 'polypeptide(L)'
;AEYMGIQIHSKSHNASKARRFFDAITRTTQSLEPWLFAVQLEQMRKKLIERVQRKPTGDVYATIPEIGLTNRIKALFEHAIQTENGAHCPLLWRLYICFMVSLGDKAKSKGIFYRALQNCPWTKVLYMDAIEYFPDELQEILDLMAEKELRVRVPIEELELLLED
;
A
#
# COMPACT_ATOMS: atom_id res chain seq x y z
N ALA A 1 27.64 0.81 -26.12
CA ALA A 1 27.23 -0.17 -25.10
C ALA A 1 27.85 0.14 -23.73
N GLU A 2 29.15 0.44 -23.63
CA GLU A 2 29.85 0.66 -22.33
C GLU A 2 29.33 1.84 -21.51
N TYR A 3 28.98 2.96 -22.13
CA TYR A 3 28.44 4.13 -21.41
C TYR A 3 27.08 3.89 -20.73
N MET A 4 26.26 2.98 -21.27
CA MET A 4 24.96 2.64 -20.70
C MET A 4 25.11 1.72 -19.48
N GLY A 5 26.08 0.80 -19.51
CA GLY A 5 26.41 -0.09 -18.40
C GLY A 5 26.88 0.64 -17.14
N ILE A 6 27.72 1.67 -17.30
CA ILE A 6 28.25 2.47 -16.17
C ILE A 6 27.12 3.25 -15.46
N GLN A 7 26.17 3.81 -16.22
CA GLN A 7 25.02 4.53 -15.65
C GLN A 7 24.04 3.61 -14.92
N ILE A 8 23.86 2.38 -15.39
CA ILE A 8 23.00 1.39 -14.72
C ILE A 8 23.65 0.92 -13.41
N HIS A 9 24.97 0.68 -13.42
CA HIS A 9 25.71 0.24 -12.24
C HIS A 9 25.73 1.30 -11.12
N SER A 10 25.96 2.57 -11.45
CA SER A 10 25.93 3.67 -10.47
C SER A 10 24.55 3.86 -9.85
N LYS A 11 23.47 3.77 -10.64
CA LYS A 11 22.08 3.83 -10.14
C LYS A 11 21.74 2.64 -9.25
N SER A 12 22.18 1.43 -9.61
CA SER A 12 21.98 0.22 -8.79
C SER A 12 22.69 0.34 -7.44
N HIS A 13 23.95 0.78 -7.47
CA HIS A 13 24.77 1.00 -6.28
C HIS A 13 24.18 2.05 -5.33
N ASN A 14 23.70 3.18 -5.87
CA ASN A 14 23.04 4.22 -5.07
C ASN A 14 21.76 3.71 -4.40
N ALA A 15 20.99 2.88 -5.10
CA ALA A 15 19.78 2.32 -4.54
C ALA A 15 20.05 1.25 -3.47
N SER A 16 21.12 0.46 -3.61
CA SER A 16 21.59 -0.43 -2.55
C SER A 16 22.06 0.34 -1.31
N LYS A 17 22.72 1.48 -1.47
CA LYS A 17 23.08 2.37 -0.35
C LYS A 17 21.86 2.94 0.36
N ALA A 18 20.90 3.47 -0.40
CA ALA A 18 19.65 4.00 0.17
C ALA A 18 18.88 2.92 0.95
N ARG A 19 18.83 1.69 0.45
CA ARG A 19 18.23 0.54 1.15
C ARG A 19 18.90 0.28 2.48
N ARG A 20 20.24 0.13 2.48
CA ARG A 20 20.99 -0.13 3.72
C ARG A 20 20.82 0.98 4.75
N PHE A 21 20.73 2.24 4.29
CA PHE A 21 20.46 3.39 5.14
C PHE A 21 19.08 3.29 5.81
N PHE A 22 18.02 3.09 5.03
CA PHE A 22 16.67 2.96 5.60
C PHE A 22 16.51 1.70 6.46
N ASP A 23 17.07 0.56 6.05
CA ASP A 23 17.06 -0.68 6.85
C ASP A 23 17.76 -0.52 8.21
N ALA A 24 18.78 0.34 8.30
CA ALA A 24 19.45 0.63 9.56
C ALA A 24 18.57 1.52 10.45
N ILE A 25 18.00 2.58 9.88
CA ILE A 25 17.19 3.56 10.63
C ILE A 25 15.87 2.96 11.11
N THR A 26 15.17 2.20 10.25
CA THR A 26 13.87 1.62 10.58
C THR A 26 13.92 0.62 11.73
N ARG A 27 15.10 0.06 12.03
CA ARG A 27 15.32 -0.85 13.18
C ARG A 27 15.51 -0.13 14.50
N THR A 28 15.95 1.12 14.48
CA THR A 28 16.30 1.89 15.69
C THR A 28 15.29 2.98 16.01
N THR A 29 14.50 3.39 15.02
CA THR A 29 13.55 4.50 15.15
C THR A 29 12.22 4.04 15.73
N GLN A 30 11.58 4.90 16.53
CA GLN A 30 10.16 4.77 16.89
C GLN A 30 9.26 5.53 15.90
N SER A 31 9.83 6.45 15.12
CA SER A 31 9.09 7.33 14.22
C SER A 31 8.72 6.63 12.91
N LEU A 32 7.60 7.01 12.29
CA LEU A 32 7.07 6.36 11.08
C LEU A 32 7.64 6.91 9.78
N GLU A 33 8.19 8.11 9.81
CA GLU A 33 8.70 8.80 8.64
C GLU A 33 9.75 7.97 7.88
N PRO A 34 10.73 7.31 8.54
CA PRO A 34 11.69 6.46 7.84
C PRO A 34 11.03 5.27 7.12
N TRP A 35 9.97 4.69 7.69
CA TRP A 35 9.20 3.63 7.04
C TRP A 35 8.47 4.15 5.80
N LEU A 36 7.80 5.29 5.92
CA LEU A 36 7.08 5.92 4.81
C LEU A 36 8.03 6.30 3.67
N PHE A 37 9.20 6.86 3.99
CA PHE A 37 10.22 7.19 3.00
C PHE A 37 10.81 5.94 2.34
N ALA A 38 11.06 4.86 3.10
CA ALA A 38 11.54 3.60 2.54
C ALA A 38 10.53 2.99 1.55
N VAL A 39 9.24 2.97 1.92
CA VAL A 39 8.14 2.51 1.06
C VAL A 39 8.06 3.37 -0.19
N GLN A 40 8.03 4.70 -0.05
CA GLN A 40 7.93 5.63 -1.16
C GLN A 40 9.11 5.48 -2.13
N LEU A 41 10.33 5.30 -1.61
CA LEU A 41 11.52 5.09 -2.43
C LEU A 41 11.41 3.83 -3.30
N GLU A 42 10.98 2.69 -2.72
CA GLU A 42 10.81 1.46 -3.50
C GLU A 42 9.62 1.56 -4.48
N GLN A 43 8.54 2.27 -4.13
CA GLN A 43 7.45 2.54 -5.07
C GLN A 43 7.88 3.41 -6.25
N MET A 44 8.65 4.48 -6.01
CA MET A 44 9.22 5.32 -7.07
C MET A 44 10.15 4.49 -7.98
N ARG A 45 10.93 3.57 -7.40
CA ARG A 45 11.78 2.65 -8.15
C ARG A 45 10.95 1.70 -9.02
N LYS A 46 9.89 1.09 -8.48
CA LYS A 46 8.97 0.24 -9.25
C LYS A 46 8.40 1.00 -10.45
N LYS A 47 7.85 2.20 -10.22
CA LYS A 47 7.32 3.07 -11.29
C LYS A 47 8.37 3.46 -12.34
N LEU A 48 9.64 3.56 -11.96
CA LEU A 48 10.72 3.83 -12.92
C LEU A 48 11.01 2.60 -13.80
N ILE A 49 11.14 1.41 -13.18
CA ILE A 49 11.41 0.17 -13.92
C ILE A 49 10.26 -0.14 -14.89
N GLU A 50 9.02 -0.05 -14.43
CA GLU A 50 7.83 -0.25 -15.28
C GLU A 50 7.74 0.74 -16.45
N ARG A 51 8.27 1.96 -16.30
CA ARG A 51 8.34 2.95 -17.39
C ARG A 51 9.43 2.60 -18.41
N VAL A 52 10.53 2.03 -17.95
CA VAL A 52 11.64 1.62 -18.82
C VAL A 52 11.27 0.35 -19.60
N GLN A 53 10.61 -0.63 -18.97
CA GLN A 53 10.24 -1.89 -19.60
C GLN A 53 9.12 -1.78 -20.65
N ARG A 54 8.28 -0.73 -20.60
CA ARG A 54 7.25 -0.47 -21.62
C ARG A 54 7.81 0.04 -22.97
N LYS A 55 9.12 0.23 -23.12
CA LYS A 55 9.76 0.50 -24.42
C LYS A 55 10.19 -0.83 -25.06
N PRO A 56 9.83 -1.11 -26.33
CA PRO A 56 10.09 -2.38 -26.99
C PRO A 56 11.53 -2.44 -27.50
N THR A 57 12.50 -2.29 -26.61
CA THR A 57 13.91 -2.52 -26.95
C THR A 57 14.31 -3.79 -26.21
N GLY A 58 14.44 -4.88 -26.97
CA GLY A 58 14.55 -6.28 -26.52
C GLY A 58 15.79 -6.66 -25.72
N ASP A 59 16.34 -5.75 -24.94
CA ASP A 59 17.42 -6.04 -24.00
C ASP A 59 16.82 -6.17 -22.59
N VAL A 60 16.65 -7.42 -22.15
CA VAL A 60 16.32 -7.75 -20.76
C VAL A 60 17.57 -7.46 -19.92
N TYR A 61 17.79 -6.18 -19.59
CA TYR A 61 18.81 -5.79 -18.63
C TYR A 61 18.48 -6.45 -17.28
N ALA A 62 19.50 -7.01 -16.64
CA ALA A 62 19.45 -7.67 -15.32
C ALA A 62 19.11 -6.69 -14.17
N THR A 63 17.95 -6.04 -14.26
CA THR A 63 17.33 -5.31 -13.16
C THR A 63 16.45 -6.28 -12.40
N ILE A 64 16.54 -6.24 -11.06
CA ILE A 64 15.71 -6.99 -10.10
C ILE A 64 14.30 -7.22 -10.71
N PRO A 65 13.84 -8.48 -10.84
CA PRO A 65 12.52 -8.76 -11.41
C PRO A 65 11.46 -7.91 -10.72
N GLU A 66 10.45 -7.40 -11.44
CA GLU A 66 9.38 -6.55 -10.88
C GLU A 66 8.70 -7.19 -9.65
N ILE A 67 8.65 -8.52 -9.63
CA ILE A 67 8.18 -9.35 -8.52
C ILE A 67 9.00 -9.11 -7.23
N GLY A 68 10.32 -8.93 -7.35
CA GLY A 68 11.22 -8.67 -6.23
C GLY A 68 10.96 -7.33 -5.55
N LEU A 69 10.68 -6.28 -6.32
CA LEU A 69 10.32 -4.96 -5.75
C LEU A 69 8.96 -5.00 -5.07
N THR A 70 7.99 -5.69 -5.66
CA THR A 70 6.66 -5.86 -5.08
C THR A 70 6.73 -6.54 -3.71
N ASN A 71 7.44 -7.66 -3.61
CA ASN A 71 7.61 -8.37 -2.33
C ASN A 71 8.37 -7.53 -1.31
N ARG A 72 9.33 -6.71 -1.76
CA ARG A 72 10.06 -5.78 -0.88
C ARG A 72 9.14 -4.70 -0.29
N ILE A 73 8.30 -4.09 -1.11
CA ILE A 73 7.33 -3.08 -0.65
C ILE A 73 6.35 -3.71 0.35
N LYS A 74 5.84 -4.93 0.08
CA LYS A 74 5.00 -5.68 1.03
C LYS A 74 5.72 -5.90 2.36
N ALA A 75 6.97 -6.35 2.34
CA ALA A 75 7.74 -6.55 3.56
C ALA A 75 7.95 -5.25 4.36
N LEU A 76 8.19 -4.11 3.68
CA LEU A 76 8.30 -2.82 4.35
C LEU A 76 6.99 -2.43 5.04
N PHE A 77 5.84 -2.62 4.39
CA PHE A 77 4.54 -2.39 5.01
C PHE A 77 4.30 -3.32 6.20
N GLU A 78 4.52 -4.63 6.03
CA GLU A 78 4.33 -5.62 7.10
C GLU A 78 5.18 -5.32 8.34
N HIS A 79 6.43 -4.90 8.16
CA HIS A 79 7.26 -4.49 9.28
C HIS A 79 6.80 -3.17 9.90
N ALA A 80 6.39 -2.19 9.08
CA ALA A 80 5.92 -0.91 9.59
C ALA A 80 4.66 -1.08 10.46
N ILE A 81 3.68 -1.88 10.03
CA ILE A 81 2.43 -2.11 10.79
C ILE A 81 2.63 -3.02 12.02
N GLN A 82 3.77 -3.69 12.16
CA GLN A 82 4.13 -4.44 13.38
C GLN A 82 4.70 -3.54 14.48
N THR A 83 5.07 -2.30 14.15
CA THR A 83 5.49 -1.31 15.15
C THR A 83 4.27 -0.73 15.88
N GLU A 84 4.46 -0.34 17.15
CA GLU A 84 3.39 0.27 17.96
C GLU A 84 2.76 1.48 17.28
N ASN A 85 3.57 2.43 16.82
CA ASN A 85 3.09 3.61 16.11
C ASN A 85 2.45 3.27 14.76
N GLY A 86 2.96 2.25 14.06
CA GLY A 86 2.50 1.90 12.72
C GLY A 86 1.16 1.16 12.74
N ALA A 87 0.97 0.27 13.71
CA ALA A 87 -0.29 -0.44 13.92
C ALA A 87 -1.44 0.55 14.11
N HIS A 88 -1.22 1.67 14.82
CA HIS A 88 -2.24 2.69 15.07
C HIS A 88 -2.21 3.87 14.10
N CYS A 89 -1.51 3.76 12.96
CA CYS A 89 -1.43 4.82 11.95
C CYS A 89 -2.38 4.53 10.77
N PRO A 90 -3.53 5.22 10.64
CA PRO A 90 -4.46 4.94 9.55
C PRO A 90 -3.87 5.23 8.17
N LEU A 91 -3.03 6.25 8.02
CA LEU A 91 -2.39 6.58 6.75
C LEU A 91 -1.55 5.41 6.22
N LEU A 92 -0.81 4.73 7.11
CA LEU A 92 0.01 3.58 6.74
C LEU A 92 -0.85 2.43 6.22
N TRP A 93 -1.96 2.12 6.90
CA TRP A 93 -2.92 1.11 6.46
C TRP A 93 -3.54 1.45 5.10
N ARG A 94 -4.00 2.70 4.92
CA ARG A 94 -4.58 3.17 3.65
C ARG A 94 -3.60 3.01 2.49
N LEU A 95 -2.33 3.40 2.70
CA LEU A 95 -1.28 3.24 1.70
C LEU A 95 -1.01 1.77 1.38
N TYR A 96 -1.04 0.89 2.39
CA TYR A 96 -0.83 -0.55 2.17
C TYR A 96 -1.98 -1.20 1.41
N ILE A 97 -3.23 -0.92 1.80
CA ILE A 97 -4.43 -1.41 1.12
C ILE A 97 -4.44 -0.92 -0.33
N CYS A 98 -4.24 0.38 -0.57
CA CYS A 98 -4.17 0.96 -1.91
C CYS A 98 -3.10 0.28 -2.77
N PHE A 99 -1.91 0.04 -2.21
CA PHE A 99 -0.85 -0.69 -2.89
C PHE A 99 -1.28 -2.11 -3.26
N MET A 100 -1.92 -2.85 -2.36
CA MET A 100 -2.35 -4.23 -2.61
C MET A 100 -3.49 -4.32 -3.62
N VAL A 101 -4.45 -3.38 -3.58
CA VAL A 101 -5.52 -3.25 -4.57
C VAL A 101 -4.91 -2.97 -5.96
N SER A 102 -3.89 -2.12 -6.03
CA SER A 102 -3.19 -1.82 -7.30
C SER A 102 -2.48 -3.03 -7.93
N LEU A 103 -2.23 -4.09 -7.15
CA LEU A 103 -1.68 -5.36 -7.64
C LEU A 103 -2.77 -6.34 -8.13
N GLY A 104 -4.05 -6.00 -7.97
CA GLY A 104 -5.19 -6.82 -8.40
C GLY A 104 -5.54 -7.97 -7.47
N ASP A 105 -4.94 -8.06 -6.28
CA ASP A 105 -5.20 -9.14 -5.31
C ASP A 105 -6.29 -8.70 -4.32
N LYS A 106 -7.56 -8.76 -4.76
CA LYS A 106 -8.73 -8.31 -3.98
C LYS A 106 -8.83 -9.05 -2.64
N ALA A 107 -8.63 -10.37 -2.63
CA ALA A 107 -8.73 -11.20 -1.43
C ALA A 107 -7.69 -10.81 -0.37
N LYS A 108 -6.41 -10.64 -0.75
CA LYS A 108 -5.39 -10.19 0.21
C LYS A 108 -5.63 -8.76 0.67
N SER A 109 -6.10 -7.89 -0.23
CA SER A 109 -6.42 -6.50 0.11
C SER A 109 -7.54 -6.42 1.15
N LYS A 110 -8.59 -7.24 1.01
CA LYS A 110 -9.68 -7.39 1.99
C LYS A 110 -9.15 -7.90 3.34
N GLY A 111 -8.25 -8.88 3.34
CA GLY A 111 -7.59 -9.34 4.56
C GLY A 111 -6.79 -8.25 5.29
N ILE A 112 -6.10 -7.37 4.56
CA ILE A 112 -5.37 -6.24 5.15
C ILE A 112 -6.33 -5.17 5.68
N PHE A 113 -7.44 -4.93 4.98
CA PHE A 113 -8.50 -4.04 5.47
C PHE A 113 -9.02 -4.48 6.84
N TYR A 114 -9.36 -5.76 7.04
CA TYR A 114 -9.81 -6.24 8.35
C TYR A 114 -8.73 -6.13 9.43
N ARG A 115 -7.45 -6.37 9.09
CA ARG A 115 -6.34 -6.11 10.02
C ARG A 115 -6.25 -4.64 10.39
N ALA A 116 -6.47 -3.73 9.45
CA ALA A 116 -6.52 -2.30 9.73
C ALA A 116 -7.68 -1.96 10.70
N LEU A 117 -8.86 -2.56 10.51
CA LEU A 117 -10.00 -2.35 11.41
C LEU A 117 -9.76 -2.90 12.83
N GLN A 118 -9.01 -3.98 12.98
CA GLN A 118 -8.63 -4.49 14.31
C GLN A 118 -7.75 -3.50 15.09
N ASN A 119 -6.97 -2.66 14.39
CA ASN A 119 -6.04 -1.72 15.02
C ASN A 119 -6.53 -0.27 15.06
N CYS A 120 -7.40 0.11 14.11
CA CYS A 120 -7.91 1.48 13.90
C CYS A 120 -9.43 1.53 13.64
N PRO A 121 -10.29 0.90 14.48
CA PRO A 121 -11.73 0.77 14.21
C PRO A 121 -12.48 2.11 14.15
N TRP A 122 -11.99 3.16 14.82
CA TRP A 122 -12.60 4.51 14.80
C TRP A 122 -12.41 5.25 13.47
N THR A 123 -11.57 4.75 12.57
CA THR A 123 -11.17 5.50 11.39
C THR A 123 -12.13 5.30 10.23
N LYS A 124 -13.19 6.12 10.18
CA LYS A 124 -14.23 6.07 9.13
C LYS A 124 -13.67 6.03 7.70
N VAL A 125 -12.56 6.71 7.42
CA VAL A 125 -11.98 6.72 6.07
C VAL A 125 -11.50 5.34 5.60
N LEU A 126 -11.14 4.42 6.50
CA LEU A 126 -10.81 3.03 6.12
C LEU A 126 -12.02 2.30 5.54
N TYR A 127 -13.21 2.54 6.10
CA TYR A 127 -14.47 1.97 5.61
C TYR A 127 -14.85 2.56 4.26
N MET A 128 -14.67 3.88 4.10
CA MET A 128 -14.90 4.56 2.82
C MET A 128 -13.98 4.02 1.71
N ASP A 129 -12.69 3.85 2.01
CA ASP A 129 -11.74 3.23 1.09
C ASP A 129 -12.18 1.80 0.73
N ALA A 130 -12.68 1.02 1.70
CA ALA A 130 -13.15 -0.34 1.44
C ALA A 130 -14.38 -0.38 0.53
N ILE A 131 -15.32 0.56 0.68
CA ILE A 131 -16.49 0.70 -0.22
C ILE A 131 -16.02 1.01 -1.65
N GLU A 132 -15.01 1.87 -1.79
CA GLU A 132 -14.44 2.20 -3.10
C GLU A 132 -13.73 1.00 -3.75
N TYR A 133 -12.95 0.23 -2.96
CA TYR A 133 -12.16 -0.89 -3.49
C TYR A 133 -12.94 -2.21 -3.62
N PHE A 134 -13.98 -2.40 -2.81
CA PHE A 134 -14.76 -3.62 -2.71
C PHE A 134 -16.26 -3.30 -2.75
N PRO A 135 -16.79 -2.76 -3.85
CA PRO A 135 -18.19 -2.32 -3.93
C PRO A 135 -19.19 -3.46 -3.69
N ASP A 136 -18.83 -4.70 -4.05
CA ASP A 136 -19.66 -5.89 -3.80
C ASP A 136 -19.86 -6.20 -2.29
N GLU A 137 -19.06 -5.59 -1.42
CA GLU A 137 -19.07 -5.79 0.04
C GLU A 137 -19.75 -4.61 0.77
N LEU A 138 -20.44 -3.73 0.04
CA LEU A 138 -21.01 -2.50 0.58
C LEU A 138 -21.88 -2.74 1.82
N GLN A 139 -22.82 -3.71 1.77
CA GLN A 139 -23.69 -4.01 2.90
C GLN A 139 -22.87 -4.47 4.11
N GLU A 140 -21.93 -5.40 3.94
CA GLU A 140 -21.06 -5.88 5.02
C GLU A 140 -20.28 -4.71 5.66
N ILE A 141 -19.75 -3.80 4.85
CA ILE A 141 -19.00 -2.64 5.36
C ILE A 141 -19.91 -1.68 6.12
N LEU A 142 -21.15 -1.45 5.68
CA LEU A 142 -22.11 -0.61 6.38
C LEU A 142 -22.57 -1.25 7.69
N ASP A 143 -22.80 -2.55 7.72
CA ASP A 143 -23.11 -3.30 8.93
C ASP A 143 -21.96 -3.15 9.94
N LEU A 144 -20.71 -3.31 9.50
CA LEU A 144 -19.52 -3.06 10.33
C LEU A 144 -19.45 -1.59 10.81
N MET A 145 -19.84 -0.62 9.99
CA MET A 145 -19.90 0.78 10.43
C MET A 145 -20.97 0.96 11.51
N ALA A 146 -22.14 0.36 11.36
CA ALA A 146 -23.22 0.41 12.35
C ALA A 146 -22.81 -0.27 13.66
N GLU A 147 -22.19 -1.46 13.61
CA GLU A 147 -21.65 -2.18 14.76
C GLU A 147 -20.60 -1.38 15.54
N LYS A 148 -19.82 -0.54 14.83
CA LYS A 148 -18.81 0.36 15.44
C LYS A 148 -19.35 1.75 15.75
N GLU A 149 -20.67 1.95 15.65
CA GLU A 149 -21.36 3.22 15.91
C GLU A 149 -20.82 4.38 15.05
N LEU A 150 -20.26 4.07 13.88
CA LEU A 150 -19.78 5.06 12.93
C LEU A 150 -20.97 5.65 12.18
N ARG A 151 -21.10 6.98 12.25
CA ARG A 151 -22.19 7.71 11.60
C ARG A 151 -22.27 7.40 10.09
N VAL A 152 -23.35 6.78 9.66
CA VAL A 152 -23.83 6.73 8.26
C VAL A 152 -24.88 7.84 8.09
N ARG A 153 -24.89 8.53 6.94
CA ARG A 153 -25.78 9.70 6.76
C ARG A 153 -27.22 9.29 6.54
N VAL A 154 -27.43 8.28 5.70
CA VAL A 154 -28.70 7.64 5.39
C VAL A 154 -28.38 6.15 5.18
N PRO A 155 -29.02 5.22 5.91
CA PRO A 155 -28.94 3.78 5.64
C PRO A 155 -29.36 3.45 4.20
N ILE A 156 -28.92 2.32 3.65
CA ILE A 156 -29.27 1.95 2.26
C ILE A 156 -30.77 1.70 2.15
N GLU A 157 -31.36 1.06 3.15
CA GLU A 157 -32.77 0.70 3.18
C GLU A 157 -33.65 1.96 3.17
N GLU A 158 -33.24 3.00 3.91
CA GLU A 158 -33.93 4.30 3.88
C GLU A 158 -33.73 5.02 2.54
N LEU A 159 -32.55 4.91 1.92
CA LEU A 159 -32.27 5.52 0.62
C LEU A 159 -33.09 4.86 -0.50
N GLU A 160 -33.25 3.54 -0.47
CA GLU A 160 -34.05 2.79 -1.45
C GLU A 160 -35.50 3.24 -1.42
N LEU A 161 -36.11 3.36 -0.23
CA LEU A 161 -37.47 3.88 -0.08
C LEU A 161 -37.63 5.29 -0.67
N LEU A 162 -36.63 6.16 -0.49
CA LEU A 162 -36.65 7.52 -1.04
C LEU A 162 -36.48 7.60 -2.57
N LEU A 163 -35.96 6.54 -3.20
CA LEU A 163 -35.74 6.47 -4.64
C LEU A 163 -36.89 5.78 -5.39
N GLU A 164 -37.72 5.03 -4.67
CA GLU A 164 -38.93 4.38 -5.21
C GLU A 164 -40.11 5.36 -5.38
N ASP A 165 -40.06 6.53 -4.72
CA ASP A 165 -40.99 7.66 -4.85
C ASP A 165 -40.57 8.69 -5.92
#